data_AF-A0A9N8VIM4-F1
#
_entry.id   AF-A0A9N8VIM4-F1
#
_cell.length_a   1.000
_cell.length_b   1.000
_cell.length_c   1.000
_cell.angle_alpha   90.00
_cell.angle_beta   90.00
_cell.angle_gamma   90.00
#
_symmetry.space_group_name_H-M   'P 1'
#
loop_
_entity.id
_entity.type
_entity.pdbx_description
1 polymer ?
#
loop_
_entity_poly.entity_id
_entity_poly.type
_entity_poly.pdbx_seq_one_letter_code
_entity_poly.pdbx_strand_id
1 'polypeptide(L)' 'MEKDYKYLIGKILRENADSDRYTKNIPKDMIVYETELPSKHRIIKPGYMYTCDFDQDRLQVRVNANNVIESVQYG' A
#
# COMPACT_ATOMS: atom_id res chain seq x y z
N MET A 1 11.58 -16.40 -4.57
CA MET A 1 10.27 -16.10 -5.19
C MET A 1 9.84 -14.76 -4.67
N GLU A 2 9.90 -13.75 -5.53
CA GLU A 2 9.33 -12.44 -5.26
C GLU A 2 7.80 -12.60 -5.13
N LYS A 3 7.22 -12.13 -4.02
CA LYS A 3 5.77 -12.26 -3.81
C LYS A 3 5.07 -11.28 -4.74
N ASP A 4 4.11 -11.77 -5.53
CA ASP A 4 3.27 -10.89 -6.34
C ASP A 4 2.20 -10.23 -5.46
N TYR A 5 2.23 -8.90 -5.35
CA TYR A 5 1.29 -8.09 -4.56
C TYR A 5 0.19 -7.43 -5.41
N LYS A 6 0.05 -7.80 -6.69
CA LYS A 6 -1.00 -7.23 -7.57
C LYS A 6 -2.43 -7.45 -7.07
N TYR A 7 -2.66 -8.48 -6.25
CA TYR A 7 -3.96 -8.74 -5.61
C TYR A 7 -4.37 -7.67 -4.58
N LEU A 8 -3.48 -6.75 -4.20
CA LEU A 8 -3.78 -5.63 -3.33
C LEU A 8 -4.45 -4.46 -4.06
N ILE A 9 -4.38 -4.41 -5.39
CA ILE A 9 -4.95 -3.31 -6.19
C ILE A 9 -6.47 -3.23 -5.95
N GLY A 10 -6.97 -2.02 -5.71
CA GLY A 10 -8.37 -1.75 -5.37
C GLY A 10 -8.69 -1.84 -3.88
N LYS A 11 -7.77 -2.34 -3.04
CA LYS A 11 -7.93 -2.35 -1.58
C LYS A 11 -7.50 -1.03 -0.95
N ILE A 12 -7.98 -0.78 0.27
CA ILE A 12 -7.67 0.42 1.05
C ILE A 12 -6.45 0.14 1.93
N LEU A 13 -5.40 0.93 1.77
CA LEU A 13 -4.19 0.85 2.59
C LEU A 13 -4.38 1.61 3.92
N ARG A 14 -3.94 1.00 5.02
CA ARG A 14 -3.95 1.60 6.37
C ARG A 14 -2.59 1.46 7.04
N GLU A 15 -2.05 2.59 7.46
CA GLU A 15 -0.76 2.68 8.15
C GLU A 15 -0.85 2.23 9.62
N ASN A 16 -2.02 2.36 10.26
CA ASN A 16 -2.25 1.95 11.65
C ASN A 16 -3.56 1.17 11.82
N ALA A 17 -3.48 0.03 12.52
CA ALA A 17 -4.64 -0.79 12.92
C ALA A 17 -5.58 -0.08 13.92
N ASP A 18 -5.08 0.92 14.65
CA ASP A 18 -5.84 1.62 15.70
C ASP A 18 -6.89 2.60 15.15
N SER A 19 -6.91 2.88 13.84
CA SER A 19 -7.88 3.81 13.22
C SER A 19 -9.23 3.16 12.84
N ASP A 20 -9.58 2.06 13.50
CA ASP A 20 -10.71 1.16 13.19
C ASP A 20 -12.11 1.82 13.29
N ARG A 21 -12.18 3.12 13.64
CA ARG A 21 -13.42 3.90 13.66
C ARG A 21 -13.99 4.15 12.26
N TYR A 22 -13.16 4.14 11.21
CA TYR A 22 -13.57 4.44 9.83
C TYR A 22 -13.78 3.22 8.94
N THR A 23 -13.56 2.01 9.47
CA THR A 23 -13.54 0.74 8.73
C THR A 23 -14.72 -0.17 9.08
N LYS A 24 -15.57 0.18 10.04
CA LYS A 24 -16.72 -0.63 10.48
C LYS A 24 -17.63 -1.13 9.36
N ASN A 25 -17.74 -0.37 8.27
CA ASN A 25 -18.60 -0.70 7.12
C ASN A 25 -17.82 -1.24 5.91
N ILE A 26 -16.51 -1.45 6.04
CA ILE A 26 -15.65 -1.91 4.96
C ILE A 26 -15.34 -3.39 5.22
N PRO A 27 -15.56 -4.28 4.24
CA PRO A 27 -15.15 -5.68 4.36
C PRO A 27 -13.66 -5.80 4.71
N LYS A 28 -13.30 -6.65 5.68
CA LYS A 28 -11.92 -6.77 6.17
C LYS A 28 -10.94 -7.20 5.08
N ASP A 29 -11.40 -7.98 4.12
CA ASP A 29 -10.66 -8.42 2.94
C ASP A 29 -10.31 -7.29 1.96
N MET A 30 -11.00 -6.14 2.06
CA MET A 30 -10.72 -4.92 1.29
C MET A 30 -9.74 -3.98 1.99
N ILE A 31 -9.28 -4.32 3.18
CA ILE A 31 -8.33 -3.53 3.96
C ILE A 31 -6.97 -4.22 3.89
N VAL A 32 -5.93 -3.43 3.67
CA VAL A 32 -4.53 -3.87 3.70
C VAL A 32 -3.81 -3.01 4.73
N TYR A 33 -3.10 -3.65 5.63
CA TYR A 33 -2.28 -2.95 6.61
C TYR A 33 -0.84 -2.85 6.12
N GLU A 34 -0.16 -1.77 6.48
CA GLU A 34 1.27 -1.58 6.19
C GLU A 34 2.13 -2.73 6.74
N THR A 35 1.71 -3.33 7.85
CA THR A 35 2.38 -4.50 8.46
C THR A 35 2.29 -5.77 7.60
N GLU A 36 1.39 -5.83 6.61
CA GLU A 36 1.27 -6.94 5.66
C GLU A 36 2.20 -6.78 4.44
N LEU A 37 2.78 -5.59 4.28
CA LEU A 37 3.75 -5.30 3.23
C LEU A 37 5.16 -5.81 3.62
N PRO A 38 6.06 -6.05 2.65
CA PRO A 38 7.42 -6.45 2.96
C PRO A 38 8.17 -5.34 3.70
N SER A 39 9.21 -5.70 4.47
CA SER A 39 9.97 -4.73 5.27
C SER A 39 10.52 -3.56 4.44
N LYS A 40 10.97 -3.83 3.21
CA LYS A 40 11.33 -2.80 2.24
C LYS A 40 10.10 -2.43 1.41
N HIS A 41 9.41 -1.37 1.78
CA HIS A 41 8.32 -0.82 0.98
C HIS A 41 8.33 0.71 1.02
N ARG A 42 7.61 1.31 0.07
CA ARG A 42 7.39 2.76 -0.02
C ARG A 42 5.96 3.02 -0.43
N ILE A 43 5.23 3.77 0.39
CA ILE A 43 3.89 4.24 0.07
C ILE A 43 4.00 5.58 -0.66
N ILE A 44 3.49 5.63 -1.89
CA ILE A 44 3.50 6.82 -2.75
C ILE A 44 2.10 7.42 -2.74
N LYS A 45 1.92 8.51 -2.00
CA LYS A 45 0.67 9.28 -1.93
C LYS A 45 0.64 10.38 -3.00
N PRO A 46 -0.53 10.85 -3.44
CA PRO A 46 -0.62 11.96 -4.38
C PRO A 46 0.04 13.23 -3.80
N GLY A 47 0.84 13.91 -4.61
CA GLY A 47 1.55 15.13 -4.21
C GLY A 47 2.81 14.92 -3.37
N TYR A 48 3.14 13.69 -2.96
CA TYR A 48 4.38 13.42 -2.25
C TYR A 48 5.56 13.38 -3.22
N MET A 49 6.64 14.09 -2.86
CA MET A 49 7.91 13.95 -3.54
C MET A 49 8.63 12.70 -3.06
N TYR A 50 9.24 11.97 -3.98
CA TYR A 50 10.08 10.81 -3.68
C TYR A 50 11.28 10.79 -4.61
N THR A 51 12.35 10.16 -4.17
CA THR A 51 13.56 9.95 -4.97
C THR A 51 13.32 8.87 -6.02
N CYS A 52 13.78 9.09 -7.25
CA CYS A 52 13.69 8.12 -8.35
C CYS A 52 14.86 7.12 -8.35
N ASP A 53 15.42 6.81 -7.18
CA ASP A 53 16.44 5.78 -7.01
C ASP A 53 15.83 4.39 -7.25
N PHE A 54 16.52 3.52 -7.98
CA PHE A 54 16.05 2.15 -8.20
C PHE A 54 16.53 1.22 -7.07
N ASP A 55 15.60 0.54 -6.41
CA ASP A 55 15.86 -0.52 -5.43
C ASP A 55 14.97 -1.73 -5.75
N GLN A 56 15.56 -2.75 -6.37
CA GLN A 56 14.84 -3.96 -6.79
C GLN A 56 14.12 -4.68 -5.63
N ASP A 57 14.58 -4.54 -4.40
CA ASP A 57 13.97 -5.21 -3.25
C ASP A 57 12.80 -4.42 -2.65
N ARG A 58 12.57 -3.18 -3.12
CA ARG A 58 11.60 -2.27 -2.52
C ARG A 58 10.27 -2.34 -3.24
N LEU A 59 9.23 -2.68 -2.48
CA LEU A 59 7.86 -2.63 -2.97
C LEU A 59 7.36 -1.17 -2.99
N GLN A 60 7.10 -0.63 -4.18
CA GLN A 60 6.39 0.64 -4.33
C GLN A 60 4.89 0.38 -4.37
N VAL A 61 4.15 1.03 -3.45
CA VAL A 61 2.70 0.98 -3.37
C VAL A 61 2.16 2.38 -3.62
N ARG A 62 1.53 2.60 -4.78
CA ARG A 62 0.87 3.88 -5.08
C ARG A 62 -0.56 3.84 -4.61
N VAL A 63 -0.96 4.88 -3.90
CA VAL A 63 -2.34 5.07 -3.46
C VAL A 63 -2.91 6.37 -4.03
N ASN A 64 -4.22 6.43 -4.17
CA ASN A 64 -4.93 7.68 -4.50
C ASN A 64 -5.31 8.49 -3.25
N ALA A 65 -6.04 9.59 -3.46
CA ALA A 65 -6.48 10.48 -2.38
C ALA A 65 -7.38 9.81 -1.33
N ASN A 66 -8.00 8.68 -1.69
CA ASN A 66 -8.85 7.89 -0.79
C ASN A 66 -8.10 6.72 -0.13
N ASN A 67 -6.76 6.68 -0.23
CA ASN A 67 -5.90 5.57 0.19
C ASN A 67 -6.21 4.23 -0.50
N VAL A 68 -6.86 4.24 -1.66
CA VAL A 68 -7.04 3.03 -2.47
C VAL A 68 -5.77 2.77 -3.27
N ILE A 69 -5.29 1.53 -3.25
CA ILE A 69 -4.10 1.09 -3.96
C ILE A 69 -4.39 1.05 -5.47
N GLU A 70 -3.65 1.85 -6.24
CA GLU A 70 -3.78 1.93 -7.70
C GLU A 70 -2.73 1.08 -8.43
N SER A 71 -1.53 0.99 -7.87
CA SER A 71 -0.45 0.20 -8.48
C SER A 71 0.51 -0.33 -7.43
N VAL A 72 1.03 -1.52 -7.68
CA VAL A 72 2.07 -2.15 -6.87
C VAL A 72 3.16 -2.69 -7.80
N GLN A 73 4.40 -2.32 -7.54
CA GLN A 73 5.56 -2.74 -8.34
C GLN A 73 6.84 -2.74 -7.50
N TYR A 74 7.80 -3.58 -7.86
CA TYR A 74 9.13 -3.52 -7.27
C TYR A 74 10.03 -2.54 -8.02
N GLY A 75 10.85 -1.79 -7.27
CA GLY A 75 11.86 -0.88 -7.82
C GLY A 75 12.22 0.33 -6.97
#